data_AF-A0A921T0B1-F1
#
_entry.id   AF-A0A921T0B1-F1
#
_cell.length_a   1.000
_cell.length_b   1.000
_cell.length_c   1.000
_cell.angle_alpha   90.00
_cell.angle_beta   90.00
_cell.angle_gamma   90.00
#
_symmetry.space_group_name_H-M   'P 1'
#
loop_
_entity.id
_entity.type
_entity.pdbx_description
1 polymer ?
#
loop_
_entity_poly.entity_id
_entity_poly.type
_entity_poly.pdbx_seq_one_letter_code
_entity_poly.pdbx_strand_id
1 'polypeptide(L)'
;MIGMSVYEAMARVQYCQERDIEYPAFCSYNLDNDKVLSKGALPVIHALKVTNLAQNHEIAMGIKDSFLKKRIELLINDTEGKDYLVEKQGLLKKSNLEQARMLAPYVQTTAAVNEIINLEYTIHNGLVKVVEKGTARKDRYSSIAYGNYLASLIEKEEFKKKKRGNSKMKPLW
;
A
#
# COMPACT_ATOMS: atom_id res chain seq x y z
N MET A 1 -3.18 -0.07 -17.77
CA MET A 1 -3.18 0.17 -16.30
C MET A 1 -3.48 -1.17 -15.64
N ILE A 2 -2.56 -1.70 -14.84
CA ILE A 2 -2.58 -3.11 -14.37
C ILE A 2 -3.59 -3.33 -13.22
N GLY A 3 -4.07 -2.26 -12.57
CA GLY A 3 -4.96 -2.35 -11.40
C GLY A 3 -6.32 -3.02 -11.68
N MET A 4 -6.91 -2.81 -12.87
CA MET A 4 -8.22 -3.38 -13.19
C MET A 4 -8.16 -4.90 -13.36
N SER A 5 -7.14 -5.41 -14.04
CA SER A 5 -6.95 -6.86 -14.22
C SER A 5 -6.66 -7.57 -12.91
N VAL A 6 -5.94 -6.92 -11.98
CA VAL A 6 -5.72 -7.46 -10.63
C VAL A 6 -7.03 -7.51 -9.85
N TYR A 7 -7.84 -6.45 -9.92
CA TYR A 7 -9.15 -6.41 -9.29
C TYR A 7 -10.08 -7.52 -9.81
N GLU A 8 -10.15 -7.70 -11.13
CA GLU A 8 -10.98 -8.76 -11.74
C GLU A 8 -10.53 -10.17 -11.36
N ALA A 9 -9.21 -10.39 -11.22
CA ALA A 9 -8.67 -11.66 -10.76
C ALA A 9 -8.98 -11.94 -9.28
N MET A 10 -8.96 -10.89 -8.44
CA MET A 10 -9.32 -10.97 -7.01
C MET A 10 -10.83 -11.11 -6.79
N ALA A 11 -11.66 -10.66 -7.73
CA ALA A 11 -13.12 -10.75 -7.65
C ALA A 11 -13.69 -12.16 -7.89
N ARG A 12 -12.82 -13.15 -8.11
CA ARG A 12 -13.17 -14.56 -8.36
C ARG A 12 -12.62 -15.44 -7.24
N VAL A 13 -13.33 -16.54 -6.95
CA VAL A 13 -12.81 -17.59 -6.07
C VAL A 13 -11.58 -18.21 -6.71
N GLN A 14 -10.50 -18.35 -5.94
CA GLN A 14 -9.25 -18.95 -6.42
C GLN A 14 -8.98 -20.26 -5.70
N TYR A 15 -8.73 -21.32 -6.46
CA TYR A 15 -8.36 -22.62 -5.91
C TYR A 15 -6.85 -22.83 -6.00
N CYS A 16 -6.23 -23.16 -4.86
CA CYS A 16 -4.81 -23.47 -4.79
C CYS A 16 -4.59 -24.98 -4.74
N GLN A 17 -4.19 -25.56 -5.88
CA GLN A 17 -3.99 -27.01 -6.01
C GLN A 17 -2.93 -27.58 -5.07
N GLU A 18 -1.84 -26.84 -4.80
CA GLU A 18 -0.77 -27.30 -3.89
C GLU A 18 -1.23 -27.43 -2.44
N ARG A 19 -2.23 -26.63 -2.03
CA ARG A 19 -2.69 -26.55 -0.65
C ARG A 19 -4.08 -27.13 -0.44
N ASP A 20 -4.76 -27.50 -1.51
CA ASP A 20 -6.15 -27.99 -1.51
C ASP A 20 -7.10 -27.02 -0.76
N ILE A 21 -6.92 -25.71 -1.00
CA ILE A 21 -7.67 -24.64 -0.33
C ILE A 21 -8.29 -23.71 -1.37
N GLU A 22 -9.57 -23.36 -1.15
CA GLU A 22 -10.28 -22.31 -1.85
C GLU A 22 -10.15 -20.97 -1.11
N TYR A 23 -9.75 -19.94 -1.83
CA TYR A 23 -9.70 -18.57 -1.36
C TYR A 23 -10.96 -17.82 -1.80
N PRO A 24 -11.70 -17.19 -0.86
CA PRO A 24 -12.91 -16.45 -1.20
C PRO A 24 -12.57 -15.25 -2.09
N ALA A 25 -13.53 -14.89 -2.94
CA ALA A 25 -13.43 -13.68 -3.75
C ALA A 25 -13.36 -12.43 -2.86
N PHE A 26 -12.68 -11.38 -3.34
CA PHE A 26 -12.65 -10.07 -2.70
C PHE A 26 -13.55 -9.08 -3.44
N CYS A 27 -14.09 -8.12 -2.70
CA CYS A 27 -14.85 -7.02 -3.27
C CYS A 27 -14.44 -5.67 -2.66
N SER A 28 -14.78 -4.60 -3.39
CA SER A 28 -14.56 -3.24 -2.94
C SER A 28 -15.62 -2.85 -1.91
N TYR A 29 -15.21 -2.32 -0.75
CA TYR A 29 -16.18 -1.91 0.28
C TYR A 29 -16.69 -0.47 0.10
N ASN A 30 -15.93 0.37 -0.61
CA ASN A 30 -16.25 1.79 -0.83
C ASN A 30 -16.93 2.07 -2.17
N LEU A 31 -17.12 1.05 -2.99
CA LEU A 31 -17.92 1.15 -4.21
C LEU A 31 -19.19 0.34 -4.00
N ASP A 32 -20.34 0.99 -4.13
CA ASP A 32 -21.61 0.30 -4.28
C ASP A 32 -21.63 -0.32 -5.69
N ASN A 33 -21.05 -1.51 -5.80
CA ASN A 33 -21.12 -2.30 -7.01
C ASN A 33 -22.14 -3.42 -6.77
N ASP A 34 -23.31 -3.32 -7.38
CA ASP A 34 -24.27 -4.43 -7.57
C ASP A 34 -23.64 -5.63 -8.30
N LYS A 35 -22.40 -5.47 -8.81
CA LYS A 35 -21.57 -6.48 -9.48
C LYS A 35 -20.65 -7.23 -8.52
N VAL A 36 -21.11 -7.58 -7.32
CA VAL A 36 -20.41 -8.60 -6.53
C VAL A 36 -20.57 -9.92 -7.27
N LEU A 37 -19.55 -10.30 -8.05
CA LEU A 37 -19.56 -11.46 -8.94
C LEU A 37 -19.78 -12.79 -8.19
N SER A 38 -19.48 -12.83 -6.88
CA SER A 38 -19.49 -14.06 -6.08
C SER A 38 -20.20 -13.83 -4.73
N LYS A 39 -21.24 -14.62 -4.43
CA LYS A 39 -21.87 -14.63 -3.10
C LYS A 39 -20.82 -14.99 -2.04
N GLY A 40 -20.72 -14.19 -0.96
CA GLY A 40 -19.71 -14.39 0.10
C GLY A 40 -18.37 -13.70 -0.13
N ALA A 41 -18.27 -12.77 -1.10
CA ALA A 41 -17.06 -12.00 -1.29
C ALA A 41 -16.71 -11.12 -0.08
N LEU A 42 -15.43 -11.08 0.27
CA LEU A 42 -14.91 -10.31 1.41
C LEU A 42 -14.68 -8.84 1.03
N PRO A 43 -15.24 -7.86 1.77
CA PRO A 43 -15.12 -6.43 1.46
C PRO A 43 -13.78 -5.86 1.93
N VAL A 44 -12.68 -6.25 1.29
CA VAL A 44 -11.30 -5.92 1.72
C VAL A 44 -10.57 -4.97 0.77
N ILE A 45 -11.14 -4.65 -0.39
CA ILE A 45 -10.50 -3.76 -1.37
C ILE A 45 -11.02 -2.33 -1.19
N HIS A 46 -10.11 -1.36 -1.18
CA HIS A 46 -10.45 0.05 -1.33
C HIS A 46 -10.14 0.51 -2.75
N ALA A 47 -11.18 0.77 -3.54
CA ALA A 47 -11.00 1.25 -4.91
C ALA A 47 -10.82 2.78 -4.93
N LEU A 48 -9.63 3.22 -5.34
CA LEU A 48 -9.30 4.64 -5.47
C LEU A 48 -9.22 5.03 -6.95
N LYS A 49 -10.00 6.05 -7.35
CA LYS A 49 -9.94 6.64 -8.68
C LYS A 49 -9.41 8.06 -8.60
N VAL A 50 -8.12 8.25 -8.88
CA VAL A 50 -7.49 9.58 -8.86
C VAL A 50 -7.51 10.18 -10.26
N THR A 51 -8.48 11.05 -10.55
CA THR A 51 -8.58 11.76 -11.84
C THR A 51 -8.26 13.25 -11.75
N ASN A 52 -8.35 13.84 -10.56
CA ASN A 52 -8.16 15.29 -10.37
C ASN A 52 -6.72 15.61 -9.94
N LEU A 53 -6.15 16.67 -10.53
CA LEU A 53 -4.85 17.23 -10.15
C LEU A 53 -4.80 17.64 -8.66
N ALA A 54 -5.89 18.19 -8.12
CA ALA A 54 -5.96 18.58 -6.70
C ALA A 54 -5.84 17.37 -5.76
N GLN A 55 -6.43 16.23 -6.12
CA GLN A 55 -6.28 14.99 -5.33
C GLN A 55 -4.87 14.43 -5.42
N ASN A 56 -4.25 14.45 -6.61
CA ASN A 56 -2.83 14.08 -6.75
C ASN A 56 -1.92 14.94 -5.87
N HIS A 57 -2.19 16.24 -5.80
CA HIS A 57 -1.48 17.17 -4.94
C HIS A 57 -1.69 16.84 -3.46
N GLU A 58 -2.93 16.60 -3.01
CA GLU A 58 -3.22 16.21 -1.61
C GLU A 58 -2.49 14.93 -1.23
N ILE A 59 -2.49 13.91 -2.09
CA ILE A 59 -1.79 12.64 -1.86
C ILE A 59 -0.27 12.87 -1.73
N ALA A 60 0.31 13.64 -2.65
CA ALA A 60 1.75 13.93 -2.65
C ALA A 60 2.18 14.75 -1.43
N MET A 61 1.41 15.76 -1.03
CA MET A 61 1.69 16.54 0.17
C MET A 61 1.46 15.72 1.44
N GLY A 62 0.42 14.89 1.47
CA GLY A 62 0.09 14.05 2.62
C GLY A 62 1.18 13.06 2.96
N ILE A 63 1.76 12.39 1.95
CA ILE A 63 2.87 11.46 2.19
C ILE A 63 4.15 12.19 2.64
N LYS A 64 4.47 13.34 2.02
CA LYS A 64 5.59 14.19 2.44
C LYS A 64 5.45 14.61 3.91
N ASP A 65 4.27 15.10 4.29
CA ASP A 65 3.96 15.48 5.66
C ASP A 65 4.09 14.32 6.64
N SER A 66 3.69 13.12 6.22
CA SER A 66 3.73 11.92 7.06
C SER A 66 5.17 11.47 7.34
N PHE A 67 6.07 11.60 6.35
CA PHE A 67 7.50 11.40 6.57
C PHE A 67 8.11 12.49 7.46
N LEU A 68 7.82 13.78 7.20
CA LEU A 68 8.36 14.90 7.98
C LEU A 68 7.94 14.84 9.46
N LYS A 69 6.69 14.45 9.72
CA LYS A 69 6.12 14.32 11.07
C LYS A 69 6.43 12.97 11.72
N LYS A 70 7.23 12.11 11.08
CA LYS A 70 7.55 10.74 11.55
C LYS A 70 6.31 9.90 11.88
N ARG A 71 5.24 10.04 11.08
CA ARG A 71 4.05 9.17 11.17
C ARG A 71 4.25 7.84 10.48
N ILE A 72 5.21 7.78 9.55
CA ILE A 72 5.63 6.58 8.85
C ILE A 72 7.13 6.40 9.08
N GLU A 73 7.51 5.22 9.55
CA GLU A 73 8.89 4.77 9.61
C GLU A 73 9.06 3.59 8.66
N LEU A 74 10.14 3.62 7.88
CA LEU A 74 10.50 2.54 6.97
C LEU A 74 11.56 1.65 7.63
N LEU A 75 11.69 0.42 7.14
CA LEU A 75 12.77 -0.47 7.55
C LEU A 75 14.14 0.15 7.22
N ILE A 76 15.15 -0.26 7.97
CA ILE A 76 16.56 0.01 7.67
C ILE A 76 16.93 -0.50 6.28
N ASN A 77 18.04 -0.01 5.73
CA ASN A 77 18.52 -0.46 4.43
C ASN A 77 18.87 -1.96 4.44
N ASP A 78 18.98 -2.54 3.26
CA ASP A 78 19.23 -3.97 3.05
C ASP A 78 20.59 -4.45 3.55
N THR A 79 21.61 -3.58 3.56
CA THR A 79 22.91 -3.91 4.13
C THR A 79 22.81 -4.09 5.64
N GLU A 80 22.30 -3.08 6.36
CA GLU A 80 22.11 -3.13 7.82
C GLU A 80 21.07 -4.19 8.22
N GLY A 81 20.01 -4.33 7.43
CA GLY A 81 18.98 -5.35 7.62
C GLY A 81 19.54 -6.76 7.51
N LYS A 82 20.44 -7.00 6.55
CA LYS A 82 21.14 -8.28 6.44
C LYS A 82 22.00 -8.54 7.67
N ASP A 83 22.77 -7.56 8.13
CA ASP A 83 23.62 -7.71 9.32
C ASP A 83 22.77 -8.02 10.57
N TYR A 84 21.66 -7.30 10.76
CA TYR A 84 20.68 -7.56 11.82
C TYR A 84 20.13 -9.00 11.76
N LEU A 85 19.75 -9.48 10.58
CA LEU A 85 19.21 -10.83 10.41
C LEU A 85 20.27 -11.91 10.65
N VAL A 86 21.53 -11.67 10.25
CA VAL A 86 22.63 -12.60 10.53
C VAL A 86 22.86 -12.71 12.02
N GLU A 87 22.93 -11.57 12.74
CA GLU A 87 23.24 -11.53 14.16
C GLU A 87 22.08 -12.05 15.04
N LYS A 88 20.85 -11.56 14.80
CA LYS A 88 19.71 -11.82 15.70
C LYS A 88 18.84 -13.00 15.29
N GLN A 89 18.77 -13.29 13.98
CA GLN A 89 17.86 -14.31 13.43
C GLN A 89 18.59 -15.52 12.85
N GLY A 90 19.93 -15.53 12.89
CA GLY A 90 20.74 -16.65 12.40
C GLY A 90 20.52 -16.93 10.92
N LEU A 91 20.40 -15.88 10.10
CA LEU A 91 20.06 -15.96 8.67
C LEU A 91 20.88 -17.03 7.91
N LEU A 92 22.19 -17.11 8.17
CA LEU A 92 23.09 -18.05 7.50
C LEU A 92 22.78 -19.53 7.77
N LYS A 93 22.00 -19.84 8.81
CA LYS A 93 21.58 -21.20 9.16
C LYS A 93 20.27 -21.63 8.48
N LYS A 94 19.60 -20.71 7.77
CA LYS A 94 18.31 -20.95 7.12
C LYS A 94 18.48 -21.44 5.69
N SER A 95 17.43 -22.05 5.12
CA SER A 95 17.43 -22.45 3.71
C SER A 95 17.50 -21.21 2.78
N ASN A 96 17.99 -21.39 1.55
CA ASN A 96 18.09 -20.28 0.58
C ASN A 96 16.74 -19.58 0.35
N LEU A 97 15.65 -20.35 0.32
CA LEU A 97 14.30 -19.80 0.15
C LEU A 97 13.88 -18.95 1.36
N GLU A 98 14.16 -19.41 2.58
CA GLU A 98 13.87 -18.64 3.79
C GLU A 98 14.75 -17.39 3.88
N GLN A 99 16.04 -17.50 3.56
CA GLN A 99 16.95 -16.35 3.53
C GLN A 99 16.42 -15.27 2.56
N ALA A 100 16.03 -15.67 1.35
CA ALA A 100 15.45 -14.76 0.37
C ALA A 100 14.17 -14.09 0.90
N ARG A 101 13.28 -14.85 1.54
CA ARG A 101 12.05 -14.31 2.15
C ARG A 101 12.33 -13.32 3.28
N MET A 102 13.32 -13.60 4.12
CA MET A 102 13.68 -12.73 5.25
C MET A 102 14.37 -11.44 4.78
N LEU A 103 15.17 -11.50 3.71
CA LEU A 103 15.83 -10.33 3.12
C LEU A 103 14.90 -9.47 2.26
N ALA A 104 13.91 -10.09 1.62
CA ALA A 104 12.96 -9.42 0.73
C ALA A 104 12.40 -8.09 1.26
N PRO A 105 11.89 -7.98 2.50
CA PRO A 105 11.35 -6.71 2.99
C PRO A 105 12.36 -5.57 2.97
N TYR A 106 13.60 -5.81 3.41
CA TYR A 106 14.65 -4.78 3.42
C TYR A 106 15.06 -4.36 2.00
N VAL A 107 15.22 -5.32 1.10
CA VAL A 107 15.52 -5.04 -0.32
C VAL A 107 14.40 -4.23 -0.96
N GLN A 108 13.14 -4.57 -0.71
CA GLN A 108 12.00 -3.81 -1.23
C GLN A 108 11.92 -2.40 -0.62
N THR A 109 12.26 -2.25 0.66
CA THR A 109 12.32 -0.93 1.32
C THR A 109 13.42 -0.05 0.75
N THR A 110 14.66 -0.55 0.60
CA THR A 110 15.74 0.21 -0.07
C THR A 110 15.31 0.62 -1.47
N ALA A 111 14.72 -0.29 -2.24
CA ALA A 111 14.27 -0.01 -3.58
C ALA A 111 13.12 1.03 -3.61
N ALA A 112 12.21 1.01 -2.64
CA ALA A 112 11.17 2.03 -2.48
C ALA A 112 11.76 3.40 -2.14
N VAL A 113 12.73 3.47 -1.23
CA VAL A 113 13.43 4.72 -0.87
C VAL A 113 14.13 5.31 -2.10
N ASN A 114 14.88 4.49 -2.84
CA ASN A 114 15.55 4.92 -4.06
C ASN A 114 14.55 5.38 -5.12
N GLU A 115 13.41 4.71 -5.25
CA GLU A 115 12.34 5.14 -6.16
C GLU A 115 11.81 6.52 -5.77
N ILE A 116 11.49 6.75 -4.48
CA ILE A 116 10.98 8.03 -3.98
C ILE A 116 11.96 9.18 -4.20
N ILE A 117 13.25 8.96 -3.94
CA ILE A 117 14.31 9.99 -4.09
C ILE A 117 14.47 10.41 -5.56
N ASN A 118 14.28 9.48 -6.50
CA ASN A 118 14.48 9.73 -7.93
C ASN A 118 13.26 10.37 -8.62
N LEU A 119 12.14 10.54 -7.93
CA LEU A 119 10.94 11.17 -8.49
C LEU A 119 11.13 12.67 -8.65
N GLU A 120 10.63 13.18 -9.77
CA GLU A 120 10.58 14.62 -10.03
C GLU A 120 9.16 15.13 -9.77
N TYR A 121 9.02 16.44 -9.61
CA TYR A 121 7.71 17.06 -9.48
C TYR A 121 7.60 18.26 -10.40
N THR A 122 6.40 18.46 -10.91
CA THR A 122 6.02 19.62 -11.71
C THR A 122 4.93 20.38 -10.97
N ILE A 123 4.92 21.70 -11.13
CA ILE A 123 3.89 22.57 -10.56
C ILE A 123 2.99 23.02 -11.71
N HIS A 124 1.70 22.75 -11.60
CA HIS A 124 0.70 23.20 -12.54
C HIS A 124 -0.42 23.90 -11.79
N ASN A 125 -0.64 25.20 -12.06
CA ASN A 125 -1.59 26.05 -11.33
C ASN A 125 -1.41 26.01 -9.80
N GLY A 126 -0.17 26.03 -9.31
CA GLY A 126 0.16 25.96 -7.88
C GLY A 126 0.01 24.56 -7.26
N LEU A 127 -0.43 23.55 -8.03
CA LEU A 127 -0.59 22.18 -7.56
C LEU A 127 0.60 21.31 -7.99
N VAL A 128 1.09 20.53 -7.03
CA VAL A 128 2.22 19.61 -7.25
C VAL A 128 1.73 18.32 -7.92
N LYS A 129 2.41 17.93 -9.00
CA LYS A 129 2.24 16.66 -9.68
C LYS A 129 3.56 15.92 -9.71
N VAL A 130 3.59 14.73 -9.12
CA VAL A 130 4.76 13.84 -9.14
C VAL A 130 4.85 13.15 -10.49
N VAL A 131 6.05 13.13 -11.08
CA VAL A 131 6.33 12.58 -12.41
C VAL A 131 7.55 11.66 -12.33
N GLU A 132 7.55 10.65 -13.21
CA GLU A 132 8.66 9.71 -13.34
C GLU A 132 9.83 10.36 -14.09
N LYS A 133 11.05 10.01 -13.69
CA LYS A 133 12.27 10.41 -14.38
C LYS A 133 12.67 9.35 -15.41
N GLY A 134 12.65 9.70 -16.68
CA GLY A 134 13.06 8.80 -17.78
C GLY A 134 12.20 7.55 -17.87
N THR A 135 12.83 6.37 -17.75
CA THR A 135 12.18 5.05 -17.81
C THR A 135 11.83 4.45 -16.45
N ALA A 136 12.05 5.20 -15.36
CA ALA A 136 11.73 4.76 -14.01
C ALA A 136 10.21 4.60 -13.82
N ARG A 137 9.81 3.69 -12.93
CA ARG A 137 8.41 3.50 -12.52
C ARG A 137 8.17 4.06 -11.13
N LYS A 138 6.95 4.52 -10.85
CA LYS A 138 6.52 5.04 -9.54
C LYS A 138 5.58 4.09 -8.77
N ASP A 139 5.63 2.79 -9.06
CA ASP A 139 4.67 1.80 -8.53
C ASP A 139 4.78 1.64 -6.99
N ARG A 140 5.99 1.65 -6.42
CA ARG A 140 6.20 1.55 -4.97
C ARG A 140 5.84 2.84 -4.27
N TYR A 141 6.24 3.98 -4.83
CA TYR A 141 5.83 5.30 -4.32
C TYR A 141 4.31 5.41 -4.27
N SER A 142 3.63 5.07 -5.38
CA SER A 142 2.18 5.19 -5.47
C SER A 142 1.48 4.28 -4.47
N SER A 143 2.00 3.07 -4.26
CA SER A 143 1.46 2.13 -3.26
C SER A 143 1.51 2.71 -1.84
N ILE A 144 2.65 3.28 -1.43
CA ILE A 144 2.81 3.90 -0.11
C ILE A 144 1.93 5.17 0.00
N ALA A 145 1.93 6.01 -1.03
CA ALA A 145 1.19 7.25 -1.04
C ALA A 145 -0.34 7.02 -0.96
N TYR A 146 -0.87 6.04 -1.70
CA TYR A 146 -2.28 5.68 -1.64
C TYR A 146 -2.65 5.02 -0.31
N GLY A 147 -1.78 4.18 0.26
CA GLY A 147 -1.97 3.63 1.60
C GLY A 147 -2.06 4.73 2.67
N ASN A 148 -1.15 5.71 2.63
CA ASN A 148 -1.17 6.85 3.54
C ASN A 148 -2.42 7.74 3.35
N TYR A 149 -2.84 7.92 2.10
CA TYR A 149 -4.07 8.65 1.81
C TYR A 149 -5.30 7.96 2.40
N LEU A 150 -5.41 6.63 2.22
CA LEU A 150 -6.47 5.84 2.82
C LEU A 150 -6.46 5.94 4.35
N ALA A 151 -5.29 5.81 4.98
CA ALA A 151 -5.14 5.99 6.43
C ALA A 151 -5.67 7.36 6.88
N SER A 152 -5.34 8.43 6.14
CA SER A 152 -5.83 9.79 6.42
C SER A 152 -7.35 9.92 6.27
N LEU A 153 -7.98 9.21 5.33
CA LEU A 153 -9.44 9.18 5.18
C LEU A 153 -10.10 8.48 6.38
N ILE A 154 -9.56 7.33 6.78
CA ILE A 154 -10.04 6.56 7.94
C ILE A 154 -9.92 7.42 9.20
N GLU A 155 -8.78 8.06 9.43
CA GLU A 155 -8.59 8.99 10.56
C GLU A 155 -9.66 10.09 10.58
N LYS A 156 -9.90 10.75 9.44
CA LYS A 156 -10.92 11.80 9.31
C LYS A 156 -12.32 11.29 9.64
N GLU A 157 -12.68 10.08 9.22
CA GLU A 157 -13.97 9.46 9.53
C GLU A 157 -14.10 9.14 11.02
N GLU A 158 -13.06 8.58 11.63
CA GLU A 158 -13.04 8.27 13.06
C GLU A 158 -13.13 9.54 13.93
N PHE A 159 -12.45 10.61 13.55
CA PHE A 159 -12.59 11.91 14.22
C PHE A 159 -14.03 12.45 14.16
N LYS A 160 -14.73 12.26 13.03
CA LYS A 160 -16.14 12.65 12.90
C LYS A 160 -17.06 11.79 13.78
N LYS A 161 -16.81 10.47 13.87
CA LYS A 161 -17.58 9.55 14.74
C LYS A 161 -17.42 9.91 16.21
N LYS A 162 -16.19 10.20 16.65
CA LYS A 162 -15.91 10.67 18.02
C LYS A 162 -16.67 11.95 18.35
N LYS A 163 -16.68 12.95 17.46
CA LYS A 163 -17.47 14.19 17.64
C LYS A 163 -18.97 13.94 17.78
N ARG A 164 -19.49 12.87 17.19
CA ARG A 164 -20.90 12.45 17.28
C ARG A 164 -21.22 11.58 18.52
N GLY A 165 -20.26 11.39 19.43
CA GLY A 165 -20.44 10.62 20.67
C GLY A 165 -20.42 9.10 20.49
N ASN A 166 -20.11 8.59 19.29
CA ASN A 166 -20.09 7.16 19.01
C ASN A 166 -18.65 6.63 19.23
N SER A 167 -18.35 6.21 20.46
CA SER A 167 -16.99 5.87 20.91
C SER A 167 -16.55 4.41 20.66
N LYS A 168 -17.39 3.58 20.05
CA LYS A 168 -17.04 2.19 19.79
C LYS A 168 -16.15 2.09 18.55
N MET A 169 -14.83 1.92 18.77
CA MET A 169 -13.90 1.54 17.71
C MET A 169 -14.38 0.21 17.11
N LYS A 170 -14.71 0.22 15.81
CA LYS A 170 -14.82 -1.04 15.07
C LYS A 170 -13.40 -1.46 14.69
N PRO A 171 -12.98 -2.70 14.99
CA PRO A 171 -11.70 -3.19 14.50
C PRO A 171 -11.72 -3.16 12.97
N LEU A 172 -10.57 -2.86 12.37
CA LEU A 172 -10.39 -2.81 10.92
C LEU A 172 -10.28 -4.21 10.30
N TRP A 173 -10.51 -5.27 11.08
CA TRP A 173 -10.52 -6.69 10.73
C TRP A 173 -11.33 -7.49 11.76
#